data_AF-A0A7V5XHI2-F1
#
_entry.id   AF-A0A7V5XHI2-F1
#
_cell.length_a   1.000
_cell.length_b   1.000
_cell.length_c   1.000
_cell.angle_alpha   90.00
_cell.angle_beta   90.00
_cell.angle_gamma   90.00
#
_symmetry.space_group_name_H-M   'P 1'
#
loop_
_entity.id
_entity.type
_entity.pdbx_description
1 polymer ?
#
loop_
_entity_poly.entity_id
_entity_poly.type
_entity_poly.pdbx_seq_one_letter_code
_entity_poly.pdbx_strand_id
1 'polypeptide(L)'
;MSFFRFFLLFILFLFIPFYSFSFNKIDINQATAEELEKLPGIGPKIAKNIIEYREKNGPFKSIEELLRVKGIGPKKLEQLKKYLEIKENKSYQNISKEQDKSLEIYYYKDEKGIIHYTQFPETVPEKYKKSLKKLK
;
A
#
# COMPACT_ATOMS: atom_id res chain seq x y z
N MET A 1 0.97 -51.16 29.74
CA MET A 1 0.48 -50.35 28.59
C MET A 1 1.23 -49.02 28.51
N SER A 2 2.52 -49.05 28.15
CA SER A 2 3.38 -47.84 28.17
C SER A 2 4.25 -47.69 26.92
N PHE A 3 3.76 -48.17 25.78
CA PHE A 3 4.36 -47.86 24.47
C PHE A 3 3.56 -46.81 23.70
N PHE A 4 2.27 -46.62 24.03
CA PHE A 4 1.38 -45.71 23.31
C PHE A 4 1.60 -44.22 23.65
N ARG A 5 2.11 -43.90 24.85
CA ARG A 5 2.44 -42.50 25.25
C ARG A 5 3.68 -41.93 24.56
N PHE A 6 4.61 -42.80 24.11
CA PHE A 6 5.75 -42.35 23.29
C PHE A 6 5.37 -42.17 21.83
N PHE A 7 4.47 -42.99 21.30
CA PHE A 7 3.96 -42.85 19.93
C PHE A 7 3.12 -41.56 19.75
N LEU A 8 2.38 -41.14 20.79
CA LEU A 8 1.56 -39.93 20.76
C LEU A 8 2.37 -38.61 20.82
N LEU A 9 3.59 -38.63 21.37
CA LEU A 9 4.53 -37.50 21.34
C LEU A 9 5.32 -37.42 20.02
N PHE A 10 5.43 -38.53 19.27
CA PHE A 10 6.08 -38.55 17.96
C PHE A 10 5.20 -37.92 16.86
N ILE A 11 3.88 -38.02 17.00
CA ILE A 11 2.90 -37.39 16.08
C ILE A 11 2.82 -35.86 16.29
N LEU A 12 3.07 -35.37 17.50
CA LEU A 12 3.09 -33.93 17.81
C LEU A 12 4.30 -33.17 17.21
N PHE A 13 5.33 -33.88 16.74
CA PHE A 13 6.47 -33.29 16.02
C PHE A 13 6.37 -33.43 14.49
N LEU A 14 5.53 -34.36 14.00
CA LEU A 14 5.22 -34.56 12.58
C LEU A 14 4.14 -33.61 12.03
N PHE A 15 3.50 -32.86 12.92
CA PHE A 15 2.51 -31.82 12.62
C PHE A 15 2.98 -30.43 13.05
N ILE A 16 4.29 -30.14 12.97
CA ILE A 16 4.71 -28.76 12.81
C ILE A 16 4.62 -28.49 11.30
N PRO A 17 3.51 -27.93 10.75
CA PRO A 17 3.58 -27.38 9.42
C PRO A 17 4.76 -26.41 9.48
N PHE A 18 5.72 -26.59 8.58
CA PHE A 18 6.74 -25.59 8.33
C PHE A 18 5.96 -24.32 8.06
N TYR A 19 5.82 -23.46 9.07
CA TYR A 19 5.19 -22.17 8.91
C TYR A 19 6.09 -21.51 7.89
N SER A 20 5.61 -21.44 6.64
CA SER A 20 6.24 -20.67 5.60
C SER A 20 6.25 -19.25 6.12
N PHE A 21 7.36 -18.88 6.75
CA PHE A 21 7.59 -17.52 7.17
C PHE A 21 7.77 -16.75 5.88
N SER A 22 6.67 -16.29 5.31
CA SER A 22 6.69 -15.34 4.22
C SER A 22 7.19 -14.04 4.83
N PHE A 23 8.50 -13.78 4.71
CA PHE A 23 9.07 -12.46 4.99
C PHE A 23 8.46 -11.48 3.98
N ASN A 24 7.33 -10.87 4.35
CA ASN A 24 6.80 -9.74 3.61
C ASN A 24 7.84 -8.62 3.70
N LYS A 25 8.19 -8.05 2.55
CA LYS A 25 9.10 -6.92 2.50
C LYS A 25 8.49 -5.72 3.23
N ILE A 26 9.37 -4.92 3.80
CA ILE A 26 9.02 -3.72 4.55
C ILE A 26 9.12 -2.53 3.58
N ASP A 27 8.06 -1.74 3.52
CA ASP A 27 8.06 -0.49 2.74
C ASP A 27 8.87 0.58 3.48
N ILE A 28 10.02 0.93 2.93
CA ILE A 28 10.97 1.88 3.56
C ILE A 28 10.35 3.27 3.80
N ASN A 29 9.36 3.66 3.01
CA ASN A 29 8.72 4.96 3.10
C ASN A 29 7.63 5.03 4.17
N GLN A 30 7.10 3.89 4.61
CA GLN A 30 5.98 3.81 5.56
C GLN A 30 6.36 3.10 6.87
N ALA A 31 7.46 2.34 6.89
CA ALA A 31 7.85 1.53 8.03
C ALA A 31 8.02 2.35 9.32
N THR A 32 7.59 1.78 10.44
CA THR A 32 7.86 2.35 11.78
C THR A 32 9.29 2.08 12.22
N ALA A 33 9.74 2.73 13.30
CA ALA A 33 11.04 2.44 13.88
C ALA A 33 11.17 0.97 14.30
N GLU A 34 10.13 0.42 14.96
CA GLU A 34 10.13 -0.97 15.41
C GLU A 34 10.16 -1.96 14.25
N GLU A 35 9.54 -1.63 13.12
CA GLU A 35 9.59 -2.44 11.90
C GLU A 35 10.97 -2.41 11.25
N LEU A 36 11.60 -1.24 11.19
CA LEU A 36 12.96 -1.10 10.66
C LEU A 36 13.99 -1.83 11.53
N GLU A 37 13.82 -1.84 12.84
CA GLU A 37 14.70 -2.55 13.78
C GLU A 37 14.66 -4.08 13.66
N LYS A 38 13.63 -4.65 13.01
CA LYS A 38 13.58 -6.09 12.68
C LYS A 38 14.56 -6.46 11.56
N LEU A 39 15.11 -5.47 10.85
CA LEU A 39 16.04 -5.70 9.74
C LEU A 39 17.44 -6.03 10.26
N PRO A 40 18.16 -6.96 9.60
CA PRO A 40 19.49 -7.35 10.05
C PRO A 40 20.45 -6.15 10.01
N GLY A 41 21.07 -5.86 11.15
CA GLY A 41 22.06 -4.78 11.28
C GLY A 41 21.46 -3.37 11.35
N ILE A 42 20.15 -3.23 11.57
CA ILE A 42 19.46 -1.97 11.88
C ILE A 42 19.09 -1.97 13.36
N GLY A 43 19.74 -1.10 14.13
CA GLY A 43 19.35 -0.80 15.51
C GLY A 43 18.68 0.57 15.60
N PRO A 44 18.27 0.99 16.82
CA PRO A 44 17.46 2.20 17.03
C PRO A 44 18.05 3.47 16.41
N LYS A 45 19.37 3.63 16.48
CA LYS A 45 20.07 4.78 15.89
C LYS A 45 19.95 4.83 14.37
N ILE A 46 20.01 3.69 13.69
CA ILE A 46 19.93 3.66 12.22
C ILE A 46 18.48 3.80 11.78
N ALA A 47 17.53 3.14 12.46
CA ALA A 47 16.10 3.31 12.22
C ALA A 47 15.69 4.79 12.31
N LYS A 48 16.13 5.48 13.38
CA LYS A 48 15.95 6.94 13.51
C LYS A 48 16.54 7.73 12.35
N ASN A 49 17.76 7.42 11.91
CA ASN A 49 18.39 8.12 10.78
C ASN A 49 17.62 7.92 9.46
N ILE A 50 17.03 6.73 9.24
CA ILE A 50 16.19 6.46 8.06
C ILE A 50 14.94 7.34 8.08
N ILE A 51 14.25 7.39 9.22
CA ILE A 51 13.04 8.20 9.40
C ILE A 51 13.36 9.69 9.22
N GLU A 52 14.39 10.19 9.90
CA GLU A 52 14.81 11.59 9.75
C GLU A 52 15.21 11.92 8.31
N TYR A 53 15.84 10.99 7.60
CA TYR A 53 16.21 11.22 6.20
C TYR A 53 14.96 11.40 5.33
N ARG A 54 13.95 10.52 5.44
CA ARG A 54 12.72 10.62 4.63
C ARG A 54 11.84 11.81 5.02
N GLU A 55 11.90 12.25 6.27
CA GLU A 55 11.21 13.46 6.73
C GLU A 55 11.86 14.74 6.18
N LYS A 56 13.20 14.79 6.10
CA LYS A 56 13.93 15.99 5.65
C LYS A 56 14.08 16.07 4.13
N ASN A 57 14.24 14.93 3.45
CA ASN A 57 14.56 14.87 2.02
C ASN A 57 13.40 14.38 1.16
N GLY A 58 12.27 14.02 1.78
CA GLY A 58 11.16 13.35 1.12
C GLY A 58 11.36 11.83 1.01
N PRO A 59 10.36 11.12 0.44
CA PRO A 59 10.38 9.67 0.35
C PRO A 59 11.55 9.15 -0.50
N PHE A 60 12.07 7.99 -0.14
CA PHE A 60 13.04 7.26 -0.93
C PHE A 60 12.43 6.87 -2.27
N LYS A 61 13.13 7.17 -3.36
CA LYS A 61 12.75 6.81 -4.73
C LYS A 61 13.33 5.47 -5.17
N SER A 62 14.40 5.05 -4.51
CA SER A 62 15.09 3.78 -4.75
C SER A 62 15.70 3.28 -3.45
N ILE A 63 15.94 1.97 -3.35
CA ILE A 63 16.57 1.38 -2.17
C ILE A 63 18.02 1.87 -2.05
N GLU A 64 18.68 2.17 -3.17
CA GLU A 64 20.03 2.70 -3.27
C GLU A 64 20.23 4.02 -2.53
N GLU A 65 19.18 4.85 -2.43
CA GLU A 65 19.24 6.13 -1.69
C GLU A 65 19.51 5.95 -0.19
N LEU A 66 19.34 4.74 0.36
CA LEU A 66 19.74 4.43 1.73
C LEU A 66 21.25 4.61 1.98
N LEU A 67 22.10 4.63 0.94
CA LEU A 67 23.52 4.97 1.09
C LEU A 67 23.75 6.41 1.58
N ARG A 68 22.74 7.29 1.45
CA ARG A 68 22.77 8.65 1.98
C ARG A 68 22.43 8.70 3.47
N VAL A 69 21.95 7.60 4.06
CA VAL A 69 21.62 7.50 5.48
C VAL A 69 22.86 7.13 6.29
N LYS A 70 23.20 7.97 7.27
CA LYS A 70 24.34 7.73 8.17
C LYS A 70 24.22 6.37 8.87
N GLY A 71 25.23 5.52 8.71
CA GLY A 71 25.28 4.17 9.31
C GLY A 71 24.85 3.04 8.37
N ILE A 72 24.50 3.35 7.12
CA ILE A 72 24.25 2.38 6.06
C ILE A 72 25.34 2.52 4.99
N GLY A 73 26.20 1.50 4.89
CA GLY A 73 27.20 1.39 3.82
C GLY A 73 26.83 0.32 2.79
N PRO A 74 27.62 0.16 1.72
CA PRO A 74 27.33 -0.75 0.60
C PRO A 74 27.02 -2.19 1.03
N LYS A 75 27.85 -2.75 1.92
CA LYS A 75 27.66 -4.10 2.47
C LYS A 75 26.32 -4.26 3.19
N LYS A 76 25.90 -3.24 3.92
CA LYS A 76 24.63 -3.26 4.65
C LYS A 76 23.46 -3.10 3.69
N LEU A 77 23.55 -2.18 2.74
CA LEU A 77 22.55 -2.00 1.70
C LEU A 77 22.27 -3.34 0.98
N GLU A 78 23.30 -4.05 0.57
CA GLU A 78 23.18 -5.35 -0.11
C GLU A 78 22.38 -6.36 0.72
N GLN A 79 22.63 -6.42 2.03
CA GLN A 79 21.88 -7.29 2.94
C GLN A 79 20.41 -6.87 3.10
N LEU A 80 20.13 -5.56 3.03
CA LEU A 80 18.78 -5.01 3.23
C LEU A 80 17.89 -5.15 2.00
N LYS A 81 18.45 -5.17 0.78
CA LYS A 81 17.68 -5.20 -0.48
C LYS A 81 16.65 -6.33 -0.58
N LYS A 82 16.90 -7.47 0.05
CA LYS A 82 15.96 -8.60 0.08
C LYS A 82 14.75 -8.40 1.00
N TYR A 83 14.86 -7.50 1.99
CA TYR A 83 13.81 -7.24 2.98
C TYR A 83 13.04 -5.95 2.73
N LEU A 84 13.52 -5.10 1.84
CA LEU A 84 12.95 -3.78 1.60
C LEU A 84 12.26 -3.71 0.25
N GLU A 85 11.23 -2.90 0.21
CA GLU A 85 10.56 -2.45 -1.01
C GLU A 85 10.18 -0.97 -0.91
N ILE A 86 9.81 -0.40 -2.04
CA ILE A 86 9.12 0.89 -2.11
C ILE A 86 7.77 0.58 -2.73
N LYS A 87 6.69 0.78 -1.98
CA LYS A 87 5.36 0.65 -2.55
C LYS A 87 5.03 1.96 -3.25
N GLU A 88 4.66 1.88 -4.53
CA GLU A 88 4.00 3.00 -5.17
C GLU A 88 2.70 3.28 -4.42
N ASN A 89 2.44 4.56 -4.13
CA ASN A 89 1.13 4.99 -3.66
C ASN A 89 0.13 4.83 -4.80
N LYS A 90 -0.39 3.60 -4.96
CA LYS A 90 -1.44 3.26 -5.93
C LYS A 90 -2.79 3.84 -5.56
N SER A 91 -2.91 4.70 -4.54
CA SER A 91 -4.18 5.34 -4.20
C SER A 91 -4.73 6.07 -5.43
N TYR A 92 -3.91 6.79 -6.20
CA TYR A 92 -4.37 7.45 -7.43
C TYR A 92 -4.70 6.50 -8.58
N GLN A 93 -4.07 5.32 -8.63
CA GLN A 93 -4.29 4.32 -9.70
C GLN A 93 -5.52 3.44 -9.42
N ASN A 94 -5.84 3.21 -8.15
CA ASN A 94 -7.08 2.54 -7.73
C ASN A 94 -8.27 3.50 -7.78
N ILE A 95 -8.04 4.77 -7.41
CA ILE A 95 -8.99 5.85 -7.65
C ILE A 95 -9.26 5.97 -9.16
N SER A 96 -8.26 6.08 -10.03
CA SER A 96 -8.49 6.23 -11.49
C SER A 96 -9.01 4.98 -12.22
N LYS A 97 -8.83 3.76 -11.72
CA LYS A 97 -9.43 2.55 -12.33
C LYS A 97 -10.88 2.31 -11.89
N GLU A 98 -11.25 2.73 -10.69
CA GLU A 98 -12.66 2.74 -10.25
C GLU A 98 -13.39 4.00 -10.77
N GLN A 99 -12.62 5.05 -11.09
CA GLN A 99 -13.02 6.34 -11.65
C GLN A 99 -12.79 6.44 -13.17
N ASP A 100 -12.57 5.29 -13.83
CA ASP A 100 -12.87 5.05 -15.25
C ASP A 100 -14.37 4.80 -15.47
N LYS A 101 -15.16 4.80 -14.38
CA LYS A 101 -16.41 5.56 -14.40
C LYS A 101 -16.04 7.02 -14.17
N SER A 102 -15.51 7.64 -15.22
CA SER A 102 -15.30 9.08 -15.33
C SER A 102 -16.45 9.81 -14.65
N LEU A 103 -16.22 10.93 -13.97
CA LEU A 103 -17.29 11.84 -13.53
C LEU A 103 -18.23 12.08 -14.74
N GLU A 104 -19.30 11.29 -14.86
CA GLU A 104 -20.19 11.37 -15.99
C GLU A 104 -21.01 12.61 -15.74
N ILE A 105 -20.58 13.71 -16.33
CA ILE A 105 -21.33 14.96 -16.24
C ILE A 105 -22.47 14.82 -17.23
N TYR A 106 -23.69 14.90 -16.71
CA TYR A 106 -24.90 15.02 -17.48
C TYR A 106 -25.33 16.48 -17.50
N TYR A 107 -26.13 16.83 -18.50
CA TYR A 107 -26.84 18.09 -18.51
C TYR A 107 -28.29 17.90 -18.94
N TYR A 108 -29.18 18.75 -18.45
CA TYR A 108 -30.58 18.82 -18.90
C TYR A 108 -31.00 20.27 -19.10
N LYS A 109 -32.03 20.46 -19.93
CA LYS A 109 -32.60 21.78 -20.23
C LYS A 109 -33.97 21.90 -19.55
N ASP A 110 -34.17 22.98 -18.81
CA ASP A 110 -35.47 23.27 -18.17
C ASP A 110 -36.47 23.97 -19.12
N GLU A 111 -37.67 24.28 -18.62
CA GLU A 111 -38.73 24.95 -19.39
C GLU A 111 -38.35 26.37 -19.89
N LYS A 112 -37.42 27.05 -19.21
CA LYS A 112 -36.91 28.38 -19.60
C LYS A 112 -35.73 28.27 -20.57
N GLY A 113 -35.26 27.05 -20.79
CA GLY A 113 -34.15 26.75 -21.66
C GLY A 113 -32.78 26.85 -21.01
N ILE A 114 -32.71 26.91 -19.69
CA ILE A 114 -31.46 26.96 -18.94
C ILE A 114 -30.86 25.54 -18.88
N ILE A 115 -29.54 25.46 -19.04
CA ILE A 115 -28.78 24.20 -18.96
C ILE A 115 -28.31 23.99 -17.53
N HIS A 116 -28.65 22.84 -16.96
CA HIS A 116 -28.23 22.42 -15.62
C HIS A 116 -27.28 21.23 -15.76
N TYR A 117 -26.12 21.30 -15.10
CA TYR A 117 -25.12 20.23 -15.10
C TYR A 117 -25.20 19.42 -13.81
N THR A 118 -25.06 18.10 -13.88
CA THR A 118 -25.12 17.20 -12.71
C THR A 118 -24.24 15.97 -12.90
N GLN A 119 -23.75 15.42 -11.80
CA GLN A 119 -23.07 14.12 -11.76
C GLN A 119 -24.02 12.98 -11.32
N PHE A 120 -25.27 13.33 -10.96
CA PHE A 120 -26.27 12.45 -10.37
C PHE A 120 -27.54 12.43 -11.25
N PRO A 121 -27.54 11.73 -12.40
CA PRO A 121 -28.66 11.73 -13.35
C PRO A 121 -29.98 11.24 -12.74
N GLU A 122 -29.94 10.41 -11.72
CA GLU A 122 -31.08 9.90 -10.96
C GLU A 122 -31.82 10.97 -10.16
N THR A 123 -31.15 12.07 -9.81
CA THR A 123 -31.72 13.20 -9.07
C THR A 123 -32.45 14.20 -9.95
N VAL A 124 -32.38 14.04 -11.28
CA VAL A 124 -33.01 14.94 -12.24
C VAL A 124 -34.54 14.81 -12.15
N PRO A 125 -35.29 15.91 -11.99
CA PRO A 125 -36.74 15.89 -11.94
C PRO A 125 -37.34 15.18 -13.18
N GLU A 126 -38.36 14.35 -12.97
CA GLU A 126 -38.98 13.52 -14.03
C GLU A 126 -39.33 14.31 -15.29
N LYS A 127 -39.87 15.52 -15.11
CA LYS A 127 -40.22 16.42 -16.22
C LYS A 127 -39.05 16.79 -17.14
N TYR A 128 -37.80 16.67 -16.67
CA TYR A 128 -36.59 17.00 -17.43
C TYR A 128 -35.78 15.79 -17.88
N LYS A 129 -36.13 14.57 -17.46
CA LYS A 129 -35.36 13.37 -17.84
C LYS A 129 -35.24 13.17 -19.35
N LYS A 130 -36.25 13.61 -20.12
CA LYS A 130 -36.22 13.56 -21.60
C LYS A 130 -35.15 14.45 -22.23
N SER A 131 -34.71 15.52 -21.56
CA SER A 131 -33.66 16.42 -22.05
C SER A 131 -32.27 16.09 -21.52
N LEU A 132 -32.16 15.05 -20.67
CA LEU A 132 -30.91 14.61 -20.06
C LEU A 132 -29.96 14.02 -21.10
N LYS A 133 -28.74 14.52 -21.12
CA LYS A 133 -27.68 14.10 -22.05
C LYS A 133 -26.35 13.99 -21.33
N LYS A 134 -25.57 12.98 -21.69
CA LYS A 134 -24.19 12.81 -21.21
C LYS A 134 -23.27 13.78 -21.95
N LEU A 135 -22.42 14.50 -21.22
CA LEU A 135 -21.36 15.33 -21.78
C LEU A 135 -20.27 14.40 -22.33
N LYS A 136 -19.89 14.60 -23.59
CA LYS A 136 -18.84 13.82 -24.28
C LYS A 136 -17.46 14.25 -23.84
#